data_AF-A0A918TMP0-F1
#
_entry.id   AF-A0A918TMP0-F1
#
_cell.length_a   1.000
_cell.length_b   1.000
_cell.length_c   1.000
_cell.angle_alpha   90.00
_cell.angle_beta   90.00
_cell.angle_gamma   90.00
#
_symmetry.space_group_name_H-M   'P 1'
#
loop_
_entity.id
_entity.type
_entity.pdbx_description
1 polymer ?
#
loop_
_entity_poly.entity_id
_entity_poly.type
_entity_poly.pdbx_seq_one_letter_code
_entity_poly.pdbx_strand_id
1 'polypeptide(L)'
;MNVLLSIAKERRRLLLVVLPHLLACAAFLTVFLSRHDRLPDPMATHFSGAGRADGYTALGSFPYTALALLLVPTVLFTALAYGMRGGRTRALVALGYALAGLLGYLLCALVLDNARAGTDGAGARLELWELGVALAVAAAAGGLGWLLAGPDATPAREPAAVVAPRLELRDGEAVTWTRSIASRPLRLAGLALVLPGTAVGLLAGWGAGVGLVVGGLVVCAFSAARVTVDRHGLTTSLPWLPRPRLRIPLDRIETATSRPVDPLADLGGWGYRVVPGRSGLVLRSGEAVVARLTTGSEFVVTVDDAATAAALLDALAARARTGGA
;
A
#
# COMPACT_ATOMS: atom_id res chain seq x y z
N MET A 1 10.23 28.05 14.18
CA MET A 1 9.35 28.29 13.01
C MET A 1 9.18 27.05 12.11
N ASN A 2 10.28 26.39 11.68
CA ASN A 2 10.21 25.20 10.80
C ASN A 2 9.46 23.98 11.38
N VAL A 3 9.57 23.72 12.69
CA VAL A 3 8.90 22.57 13.33
C VAL A 3 7.37 22.73 13.34
N LEU A 4 6.87 23.93 13.68
CA LEU A 4 5.43 24.21 13.71
C LEU A 4 4.79 24.15 12.32
N LEU A 5 5.47 24.67 11.29
CA LEU A 5 5.03 24.58 9.89
C LEU A 5 4.99 23.13 9.40
N SER A 6 5.97 22.29 9.78
CA SER A 6 5.98 20.87 9.47
C SER A 6 4.79 20.13 10.09
N ILE A 7 4.51 20.38 11.37
CA ILE A 7 3.40 19.76 12.09
C ILE A 7 2.05 20.17 11.47
N ALA A 8 1.87 21.45 11.13
CA ALA A 8 0.64 21.93 10.51
C ALA A 8 0.39 21.31 9.12
N LYS A 9 1.45 21.15 8.30
CA LYS A 9 1.36 20.50 6.99
C LYS A 9 1.00 19.02 7.10
N GLU A 10 1.55 18.32 8.09
CA GLU A 10 1.24 16.92 8.33
C GLU A 10 -0.20 16.72 8.85
N ARG A 11 -0.66 17.58 9.77
CA ARG A 11 -2.06 17.57 10.24
C ARG A 11 -3.04 17.84 9.11
N ARG A 12 -2.80 18.87 8.29
CA ARG A 12 -3.63 19.19 7.12
C ARG A 12 -3.74 17.99 6.18
N ARG A 13 -2.63 17.29 5.95
CA ARG A 13 -2.58 16.12 5.07
C ARG A 13 -3.37 14.93 5.61
N LEU A 14 -3.25 14.64 6.91
CA LEU A 14 -4.06 13.58 7.55
C LEU A 14 -5.55 13.94 7.52
N LEU A 15 -5.89 15.20 7.79
CA LEU A 15 -7.27 15.67 7.71
C LEU A 15 -7.86 15.51 6.29
N LEU A 16 -7.10 15.84 5.25
CA LEU A 16 -7.54 15.65 3.87
C LEU A 16 -7.82 14.18 3.53
N VAL A 17 -7.04 13.24 4.05
CA VAL A 17 -7.27 11.81 3.80
C VAL A 17 -8.54 11.30 4.50
N VAL A 18 -8.78 11.78 5.72
CA VAL A 18 -9.87 11.30 6.58
C VAL A 18 -11.21 11.94 6.21
N LEU A 19 -11.22 13.23 5.88
CA LEU A 19 -12.42 14.02 5.63
C LEU A 19 -13.43 13.40 4.65
N PRO A 20 -13.07 12.94 3.42
CA PRO A 20 -14.06 12.47 2.46
C PRO A 20 -14.82 11.23 2.96
N HIS A 21 -14.16 10.37 3.73
CA HIS A 21 -14.78 9.18 4.30
C HIS A 21 -15.72 9.51 5.46
N LEU A 22 -15.35 10.48 6.31
CA LEU A 22 -16.25 10.98 7.35
C LEU A 22 -17.50 11.63 6.76
N LEU A 23 -17.35 12.39 5.67
CA LEU A 23 -18.49 12.96 4.95
C LEU A 23 -19.37 11.88 4.34
N ALA A 24 -18.78 10.83 3.75
CA ALA A 24 -19.52 9.69 3.23
C ALA A 24 -20.27 8.93 4.35
N CYS A 25 -19.65 8.72 5.52
CA CYS A 25 -20.31 8.14 6.70
C CYS A 25 -21.49 9.00 7.17
N ALA A 26 -21.30 10.32 7.25
CA ALA A 26 -22.36 11.24 7.66
C ALA A 26 -23.53 11.23 6.67
N ALA A 27 -23.24 11.27 5.36
CA ALA A 27 -24.25 11.17 4.31
C ALA A 27 -25.02 9.85 4.38
N PHE A 28 -24.29 8.73 4.47
CA PHE A 28 -24.89 7.40 4.63
C PHE A 28 -25.79 7.30 5.86
N LEU A 29 -25.29 7.67 7.04
CA LEU A 29 -26.06 7.60 8.29
C LEU A 29 -27.30 8.49 8.23
N THR A 30 -27.18 9.68 7.64
CA THR A 30 -28.33 10.58 7.45
C THR A 30 -29.41 9.91 6.58
N VAL A 31 -29.01 9.34 5.43
CA VAL A 31 -29.95 8.66 4.53
C VAL A 31 -30.55 7.41 5.20
N PHE A 32 -29.73 6.57 5.82
CA PHE A 32 -30.15 5.36 6.54
C PHE A 32 -31.15 5.67 7.65
N LEU A 33 -30.79 6.56 8.58
CA LEU A 33 -31.67 6.92 9.70
C LEU A 33 -32.96 7.60 9.23
N SER A 34 -32.90 8.43 8.18
CA SER A 34 -34.10 9.09 7.64
C SER A 34 -35.08 8.12 6.95
N ARG A 35 -34.62 6.93 6.56
CA ARG A 35 -35.43 5.93 5.83
C ARG A 35 -35.63 4.64 6.62
N HIS A 36 -35.06 4.52 7.81
CA HIS A 36 -35.00 3.29 8.60
C HIS A 36 -36.35 2.58 8.70
N ASP A 37 -37.42 3.32 9.01
CA ASP A 37 -38.77 2.75 9.21
C ASP A 37 -39.42 2.20 7.94
N ARG A 38 -38.82 2.45 6.76
CA ARG A 38 -39.28 1.96 5.45
C ARG A 38 -38.38 0.90 4.86
N LEU A 39 -37.32 0.49 5.58
CA LEU A 39 -36.39 -0.51 5.07
C LEU A 39 -36.91 -1.92 5.34
N PRO A 40 -36.84 -2.82 4.35
CA PRO A 40 -37.16 -4.23 4.54
C PRO A 40 -36.10 -4.92 5.40
N ASP A 41 -36.50 -5.95 6.12
CA ASP A 41 -35.59 -6.89 6.79
C ASP A 41 -35.85 -8.30 6.25
N PRO A 42 -34.94 -8.87 5.42
CA PRO A 42 -33.61 -8.37 5.07
C PRO A 42 -33.58 -7.36 3.91
N MET A 43 -32.55 -6.51 3.88
CA MET A 43 -32.28 -5.60 2.77
C MET A 43 -31.58 -6.32 1.61
N ALA A 44 -31.95 -6.00 0.38
CA ALA A 44 -31.17 -6.39 -0.79
C ALA A 44 -29.84 -5.63 -0.80
N THR A 45 -28.73 -6.35 -0.93
CA THR A 45 -27.37 -5.79 -0.90
C THR A 45 -26.47 -6.31 -2.02
N HIS A 46 -26.90 -7.36 -2.73
CA HIS A 46 -26.24 -7.87 -3.92
C HIS A 46 -27.25 -7.98 -5.07
N PHE A 47 -26.78 -7.66 -6.27
CA PHE A 47 -27.58 -7.64 -7.47
C PHE A 47 -26.85 -8.37 -8.59
N SER A 48 -27.60 -9.20 -9.31
CA SER A 48 -27.16 -9.85 -10.54
C SER A 48 -26.77 -8.82 -11.60
N GLY A 49 -26.07 -9.25 -12.66
CA GLY A 49 -25.77 -8.38 -13.81
C GLY A 49 -27.02 -7.82 -14.53
N ALA A 50 -28.21 -8.37 -14.26
CA ALA A 50 -29.49 -7.85 -14.74
C ALA A 50 -30.12 -6.81 -13.78
N GLY A 51 -29.41 -6.40 -12.72
CA GLY A 51 -29.86 -5.41 -11.73
C GLY A 51 -30.89 -5.93 -10.74
N ARG A 52 -31.15 -7.25 -10.69
CA ARG A 52 -32.11 -7.87 -9.76
C ARG A 52 -31.42 -8.33 -8.49
N ALA A 53 -32.06 -8.10 -7.33
CA ALA A 53 -31.60 -8.58 -6.05
C ALA A 53 -31.46 -10.11 -6.02
N ASP A 54 -30.27 -10.59 -5.66
CA ASP A 54 -29.91 -12.01 -5.54
C ASP A 54 -29.07 -12.30 -4.28
N GLY A 55 -28.82 -11.30 -3.43
CA GLY A 55 -28.24 -11.47 -2.11
C GLY A 55 -28.69 -10.37 -1.14
N TYR A 56 -28.79 -10.75 0.13
CA TYR A 56 -29.47 -9.96 1.16
C TYR A 56 -28.65 -9.86 2.44
N THR A 57 -28.91 -8.84 3.25
CA THR A 57 -28.29 -8.60 4.55
C THR A 57 -29.35 -8.17 5.54
N ALA A 58 -29.32 -8.73 6.75
CA ALA A 58 -30.24 -8.35 7.81
C ALA A 58 -30.14 -6.83 8.09
N LEU A 59 -31.29 -6.19 8.29
CA LEU A 59 -31.37 -4.74 8.51
C LEU A 59 -30.48 -4.31 9.69
N GLY A 60 -30.46 -5.12 10.76
CA GLY A 60 -29.64 -4.87 11.94
C GLY A 60 -28.12 -4.94 11.69
N SER A 61 -27.65 -5.72 10.71
CA SER A 61 -26.21 -5.85 10.42
C SER A 61 -25.73 -4.91 9.31
N PHE A 62 -26.64 -4.48 8.44
CA PHE A 62 -26.35 -3.60 7.30
C PHE A 62 -25.56 -2.32 7.66
N PRO A 63 -25.96 -1.48 8.66
CA PRO A 63 -25.24 -0.23 8.94
C PRO A 63 -23.80 -0.48 9.41
N TYR A 64 -23.54 -1.59 10.12
CA TYR A 64 -22.18 -1.95 10.54
C TYR A 64 -21.30 -2.34 9.36
N THR A 65 -21.84 -3.12 8.41
CA THR A 65 -21.15 -3.48 7.17
C THR A 65 -20.86 -2.24 6.32
N ALA A 66 -21.83 -1.34 6.16
CA ALA A 66 -21.68 -0.10 5.41
C ALA A 66 -20.63 0.84 6.02
N LEU A 67 -20.67 1.03 7.35
CA LEU A 67 -19.67 1.81 8.06
C LEU A 67 -18.27 1.19 7.97
N ALA A 68 -18.16 -0.14 8.05
CA ALA A 68 -16.88 -0.81 7.84
C ALA A 68 -16.33 -0.55 6.43
N LEU A 69 -17.15 -0.67 5.39
CA LEU A 69 -16.74 -0.39 4.01
C LEU A 69 -16.24 1.05 3.82
N LEU A 70 -16.78 2.02 4.56
CA LEU A 70 -16.34 3.42 4.51
C LEU A 70 -15.12 3.72 5.39
N LEU A 71 -15.05 3.11 6.58
CA LEU A 71 -14.01 3.42 7.57
C LEU A 71 -12.72 2.61 7.37
N VAL A 72 -12.78 1.38 6.86
CA VAL A 72 -11.57 0.56 6.61
C VAL A 72 -10.63 1.22 5.59
N PRO A 73 -11.12 1.73 4.45
CA PRO A 73 -10.31 2.54 3.56
C PRO A 73 -9.68 3.73 4.29
N THR A 74 -10.44 4.45 5.13
CA THR A 74 -9.90 5.59 5.90
C THR A 74 -8.64 5.23 6.66
N VAL A 75 -8.66 4.12 7.39
CA VAL A 75 -7.50 3.65 8.17
C VAL A 75 -6.35 3.27 7.23
N LEU A 76 -6.64 2.55 6.15
CA LEU A 76 -5.64 2.13 5.16
C LEU A 76 -4.96 3.33 4.48
N PHE A 77 -5.72 4.26 3.92
CA PHE A 77 -5.20 5.45 3.25
C PHE A 77 -4.44 6.36 4.23
N THR A 78 -4.88 6.45 5.50
CA THR A 78 -4.17 7.19 6.54
C THR A 78 -2.82 6.54 6.87
N ALA A 79 -2.78 5.22 7.02
CA ALA A 79 -1.55 4.46 7.24
C ALA A 79 -0.54 4.63 6.09
N LEU A 80 -1.02 4.54 4.85
CA LEU A 80 -0.21 4.77 3.66
C LEU A 80 0.30 6.22 3.61
N ALA A 81 -0.57 7.20 3.86
CA ALA A 81 -0.17 8.60 3.91
C ALA A 81 0.91 8.84 4.99
N TYR A 82 0.76 8.27 6.18
CA TYR A 82 1.76 8.40 7.24
C TYR A 82 3.13 7.84 6.83
N GLY A 83 3.19 6.74 6.07
CA GLY A 83 4.46 6.19 5.61
C GLY A 83 5.06 6.86 4.37
N MET A 84 4.26 7.57 3.58
CA MET A 84 4.68 8.32 2.39
C MET A 84 5.25 9.72 2.72
N ARG A 85 5.99 9.84 3.83
CA ARG A 85 6.69 11.07 4.23
C ARG A 85 7.78 11.40 3.20
N GLY A 86 7.40 12.15 2.18
CA GLY A 86 8.25 12.46 1.01
C GLY A 86 7.53 13.25 -0.08
N GLY A 87 6.21 13.45 0.04
CA GLY A 87 5.49 14.46 -0.72
C GLY A 87 4.86 14.00 -2.03
N ARG A 88 4.70 12.69 -2.26
CA ARG A 88 4.02 12.13 -3.45
C ARG A 88 2.64 11.56 -3.16
N THR A 89 1.74 12.37 -2.62
CA THR A 89 0.49 11.86 -2.00
C THR A 89 -0.76 12.36 -2.65
N ARG A 90 -0.61 13.18 -3.69
CA ARG A 90 -1.71 13.68 -4.49
C ARG A 90 -2.57 12.56 -5.06
N ALA A 91 -1.95 11.56 -5.68
CA ALA A 91 -2.66 10.40 -6.21
C ALA A 91 -3.35 9.58 -5.12
N LEU A 92 -2.72 9.41 -3.95
CA LEU A 92 -3.29 8.69 -2.82
C LEU A 92 -4.54 9.40 -2.26
N VAL A 93 -4.48 10.73 -2.11
CA VAL A 93 -5.62 11.55 -1.66
C VAL A 93 -6.74 11.51 -2.70
N ALA A 94 -6.42 11.67 -3.99
CA ALA A 94 -7.40 11.58 -5.07
C ALA A 94 -8.12 10.23 -5.08
N LEU A 95 -7.37 9.12 -4.95
CA LEU A 95 -7.94 7.79 -4.88
C LEU A 95 -8.84 7.60 -3.64
N GLY A 96 -8.41 8.12 -2.48
CA GLY A 96 -9.22 8.09 -1.26
C GLY A 96 -10.54 8.85 -1.40
N TYR A 97 -10.52 10.03 -2.01
CA TYR A 97 -11.76 10.77 -2.31
C TYR A 97 -12.65 10.04 -3.33
N ALA A 98 -12.07 9.48 -4.39
CA ALA A 98 -12.81 8.75 -5.40
C ALA A 98 -13.52 7.53 -4.79
N LEU A 99 -12.81 6.76 -3.97
CA LEU A 99 -13.38 5.60 -3.30
C LEU A 99 -14.47 5.98 -2.29
N ALA A 100 -14.26 7.03 -1.49
CA ALA A 100 -15.26 7.54 -0.56
C ALA A 100 -16.52 8.02 -1.29
N GLY A 101 -16.37 8.71 -2.43
CA GLY A 101 -17.49 9.14 -3.27
C GLY A 101 -18.24 7.98 -3.88
N LEU A 102 -17.52 6.99 -4.43
CA LEU A 102 -18.10 5.77 -5.01
C LEU A 102 -18.93 5.00 -3.98
N LEU A 103 -18.32 4.65 -2.85
CA LEU A 103 -18.96 3.88 -1.79
C LEU A 103 -20.08 4.67 -1.13
N GLY A 104 -19.85 5.95 -0.85
CA GLY A 104 -20.86 6.83 -0.25
C GLY A 104 -22.12 6.94 -1.12
N TYR A 105 -21.95 7.14 -2.44
CA TYR A 105 -23.07 7.16 -3.37
C TYR A 105 -23.79 5.81 -3.41
N LEU A 106 -23.08 4.71 -3.65
CA LEU A 106 -23.70 3.38 -3.80
C LEU A 106 -24.44 2.95 -2.53
N LEU A 107 -23.88 3.21 -1.34
CA LEU A 107 -24.54 2.88 -0.08
C LEU A 107 -25.79 3.74 0.16
N CYS A 108 -25.77 5.03 -0.24
CA CYS A 108 -26.96 5.88 -0.15
C CYS A 108 -28.03 5.44 -1.16
N ALA A 109 -27.65 5.15 -2.41
CA ALA A 109 -28.56 4.63 -3.43
C ALA A 109 -29.23 3.34 -2.95
N LEU A 110 -28.45 2.39 -2.44
CA LEU A 110 -28.92 1.12 -1.92
C LEU A 110 -30.00 1.27 -0.83
N VAL A 111 -29.81 2.20 0.11
CA VAL A 111 -30.82 2.51 1.13
C VAL A 111 -32.08 3.08 0.49
N LEU A 112 -31.93 4.01 -0.46
CA LEU A 112 -33.06 4.64 -1.14
C LEU A 112 -33.84 3.63 -1.99
N ASP A 113 -33.18 2.70 -2.67
CA ASP A 113 -33.83 1.70 -3.52
C ASP A 113 -34.56 0.65 -2.71
N ASN A 114 -33.96 0.18 -1.61
CA ASN A 114 -34.66 -0.68 -0.66
C ASN A 114 -35.87 0.01 -0.04
N ALA A 115 -35.75 1.30 0.33
CA ALA A 115 -36.87 2.08 0.85
C ALA A 115 -37.99 2.31 -0.18
N ARG A 116 -37.67 2.28 -1.49
CA ARG A 116 -38.65 2.36 -2.60
C ARG A 116 -39.31 1.02 -2.88
N ALA A 117 -38.60 -0.09 -2.67
CA ALA A 117 -39.09 -1.44 -2.89
C ALA A 117 -40.20 -1.86 -1.91
N GLY A 118 -40.33 -1.18 -0.78
CA GLY A 118 -41.37 -1.41 0.21
C GLY A 118 -40.98 -2.50 1.21
N THR A 119 -41.90 -3.41 1.52
CA THR A 119 -41.73 -4.38 2.61
C THR A 119 -40.89 -5.61 2.23
N ASP A 120 -40.59 -5.80 0.94
CA ASP A 120 -39.78 -6.91 0.45
C ASP A 120 -38.56 -6.38 -0.30
N GLY A 121 -37.36 -6.77 0.16
CA GLY A 121 -36.10 -6.42 -0.47
C GLY A 121 -35.98 -6.93 -1.91
N ALA A 122 -36.74 -7.96 -2.30
CA ALA A 122 -36.70 -8.53 -3.65
C ALA A 122 -37.15 -7.53 -4.75
N GLY A 123 -37.91 -6.50 -4.37
CA GLY A 123 -38.33 -5.43 -5.28
C GLY A 123 -37.22 -4.43 -5.60
N ALA A 124 -36.15 -4.39 -4.81
CA ALA A 124 -35.05 -3.46 -5.02
C ALA A 124 -34.30 -3.80 -6.31
N ARG A 125 -33.89 -2.75 -7.03
CA ARG A 125 -33.09 -2.87 -8.24
C ARG A 125 -31.92 -1.92 -8.16
N LEU A 126 -30.80 -2.37 -8.72
CA LEU A 126 -29.62 -1.54 -8.95
C LEU A 126 -29.47 -1.39 -10.47
N GLU A 127 -29.81 -0.22 -10.97
CA GLU A 127 -29.80 0.02 -12.41
C GLU A 127 -28.40 0.43 -12.90
N LEU A 128 -28.06 0.07 -14.13
CA LEU A 128 -26.71 0.29 -14.67
C LEU A 128 -26.32 1.77 -14.73
N TRP A 129 -27.30 2.68 -14.85
CA TRP A 129 -27.04 4.12 -14.84
C TRP A 129 -26.58 4.60 -13.45
N GLU A 130 -27.01 3.94 -12.37
CA GLU A 130 -26.56 4.28 -11.01
C GLU A 130 -25.09 3.98 -10.83
N LEU A 131 -24.57 2.93 -11.47
CA LEU A 131 -23.14 2.68 -11.57
C LEU A 131 -22.44 3.80 -12.34
N GLY A 132 -23.04 4.30 -13.43
CA GLY A 132 -22.55 5.46 -14.17
C GLY A 132 -22.47 6.72 -13.31
N VAL A 133 -23.50 7.00 -12.49
CA VAL A 133 -23.49 8.13 -11.55
C VAL A 133 -22.47 7.91 -10.44
N ALA A 134 -22.36 6.70 -9.90
CA ALA A 134 -21.37 6.37 -8.89
C ALA A 134 -19.94 6.63 -9.40
N LEU A 135 -19.64 6.23 -10.62
CA LEU A 135 -18.36 6.50 -11.29
C LEU A 135 -18.15 8.00 -11.54
N ALA A 136 -19.20 8.74 -11.92
CA ALA A 136 -19.12 10.19 -12.09
C ALA A 136 -18.85 10.91 -10.76
N VAL A 137 -19.52 10.51 -9.67
CA VAL A 137 -19.27 11.02 -8.32
C VAL A 137 -17.86 10.67 -7.87
N ALA A 138 -17.39 9.46 -8.12
CA ALA A 138 -16.02 9.05 -7.83
C ALA A 138 -14.99 9.89 -8.60
N ALA A 139 -15.21 10.13 -9.89
CA ALA A 139 -14.33 10.98 -10.70
C ALA A 139 -14.32 12.43 -10.21
N ALA A 140 -15.47 13.01 -9.90
CA ALA A 140 -15.60 14.36 -9.38
C ALA A 140 -14.92 14.51 -8.00
N ALA A 141 -15.19 13.58 -7.07
CA ALA A 141 -14.56 13.56 -5.77
C ALA A 141 -13.04 13.35 -5.89
N GLY A 142 -12.60 12.42 -6.73
CA GLY A 142 -11.18 12.18 -6.99
C GLY A 142 -10.46 13.40 -7.57
N GLY A 143 -11.12 14.10 -8.50
CA GLY A 143 -10.64 15.38 -9.05
C GLY A 143 -10.53 16.44 -7.96
N LEU A 144 -11.51 16.57 -7.07
CA LEU A 144 -11.45 17.46 -5.92
C LEU A 144 -10.29 17.10 -4.99
N GLY A 145 -10.12 15.83 -4.65
CA GLY A 145 -8.99 15.34 -3.83
C GLY A 145 -7.64 15.64 -4.47
N TRP A 146 -7.52 15.48 -5.79
CA TRP A 146 -6.34 15.80 -6.57
C TRP A 146 -5.99 17.30 -6.53
N LEU A 147 -7.01 18.17 -6.59
CA LEU A 147 -6.82 19.61 -6.47
C LEU A 147 -6.43 20.03 -5.05
N LEU A 148 -7.13 19.50 -4.04
CA LEU A 148 -6.91 19.84 -2.63
C LEU A 148 -5.56 19.38 -2.08
N ALA A 149 -5.03 18.26 -2.56
CA ALA A 149 -3.74 17.72 -2.14
C ALA A 149 -2.56 18.62 -2.55
N GLY A 150 -2.71 19.44 -3.59
CA GLY A 150 -1.66 20.30 -4.11
C GLY A 150 -0.56 19.53 -4.87
N PRO A 151 0.45 20.24 -5.39
CA PRO A 151 1.55 19.62 -6.12
C PRO A 151 2.42 18.77 -5.19
N ASP A 152 2.90 17.65 -5.73
CA ASP A 152 3.84 16.79 -5.04
C ASP A 152 5.21 17.49 -4.89
N ALA A 153 5.94 17.18 -3.83
CA ALA A 153 7.24 17.77 -3.58
C ALA A 153 8.26 17.30 -4.64
N THR A 154 9.06 18.23 -5.16
CA THR A 154 10.16 17.91 -6.07
C THR A 154 11.20 17.08 -5.31
N PRO A 155 11.68 15.95 -5.87
CA PRO A 155 12.75 15.19 -5.24
C PRO A 155 13.99 16.09 -5.06
N ALA A 156 14.59 16.02 -3.87
CA ALA A 156 15.87 16.67 -3.62
C ALA A 156 16.92 16.08 -4.57
N ARG A 157 17.80 16.95 -5.08
CA ARG A 157 18.85 16.62 -6.05
C ARG A 157 19.70 15.44 -5.54
N GLU A 158 20.00 14.49 -6.43
CA GLU A 158 20.85 13.32 -6.16
C GLU A 158 22.11 13.76 -5.38
N PRO A 159 22.27 13.35 -4.11
CA PRO A 159 23.56 13.45 -3.47
C PRO A 159 24.53 12.53 -4.20
N ALA A 160 25.76 13.01 -4.41
CA ALA A 160 26.81 12.27 -5.10
C ALA A 160 27.00 10.89 -4.44
N ALA A 161 27.22 9.87 -5.28
CA ALA A 161 27.52 8.52 -4.79
C ALA A 161 28.72 8.58 -3.84
N VAL A 162 28.52 8.15 -2.59
CA VAL A 162 29.62 8.03 -1.64
C VAL A 162 30.36 6.75 -1.98
N VAL A 163 31.62 6.87 -2.41
CA VAL A 163 32.49 5.72 -2.62
C VAL A 163 32.73 5.08 -1.26
N ALA A 164 32.18 3.88 -1.04
CA ALA A 164 32.40 3.14 0.18
C ALA A 164 33.90 2.77 0.30
N PRO A 165 34.48 2.77 1.52
CA PRO A 165 35.84 2.29 1.72
C PRO A 165 35.97 0.86 1.19
N ARG A 166 37.02 0.57 0.40
CA ARG A 166 37.26 -0.80 -0.08
C ARG A 166 37.56 -1.69 1.13
N LEU A 167 36.76 -2.73 1.30
CA LEU A 167 37.00 -3.75 2.31
C LEU A 167 38.06 -4.71 1.76
N GLU A 168 39.26 -4.72 2.34
CA GLU A 168 40.28 -5.71 1.99
C GLU A 168 39.97 -7.03 2.71
N LEU A 169 39.61 -8.05 1.95
CA LEU A 169 39.39 -9.41 2.47
C LEU A 169 40.71 -10.18 2.41
N ARG A 170 41.10 -10.83 3.51
CA ARG A 170 42.29 -11.71 3.50
C ARG A 170 42.00 -13.01 2.74
N ASP A 171 43.05 -13.64 2.24
CA ASP A 171 42.94 -14.96 1.62
C ASP A 171 42.37 -15.98 2.62
N GLY A 172 41.33 -16.69 2.20
CA GLY A 172 40.60 -17.65 3.03
C GLY A 172 39.56 -17.06 4.00
N GLU A 173 39.44 -15.74 4.10
CA GLU A 173 38.47 -15.11 5.02
C GLU A 173 37.02 -15.31 4.54
N ALA A 174 36.16 -15.80 5.43
CA ALA A 174 34.74 -16.01 5.18
C ALA A 174 33.91 -14.97 5.95
N VAL A 175 33.40 -13.97 5.25
CA VAL A 175 32.61 -12.88 5.83
C VAL A 175 31.16 -12.96 5.34
N THR A 176 30.23 -12.76 6.27
CA THR A 176 28.80 -12.63 5.96
C THR A 176 28.27 -11.36 6.60
N TRP A 177 27.54 -10.57 5.83
CA TRP A 177 26.77 -9.43 6.33
C TRP A 177 25.29 -9.74 6.22
N THR A 178 24.50 -9.44 7.26
CA THR A 178 23.05 -9.61 7.21
C THR A 178 22.33 -8.53 8.00
N ARG A 179 21.25 -8.02 7.43
CA ARG A 179 20.36 -7.07 8.11
C ARG A 179 18.94 -7.21 7.62
N SER A 180 17.98 -6.93 8.50
CA SER A 180 16.56 -6.88 8.13
C SER A 180 16.12 -5.45 7.89
N ILE A 181 15.32 -5.25 6.85
CA ILE A 181 14.60 -4.01 6.55
C ILE A 181 13.11 -4.27 6.71
N ALA A 182 12.37 -3.27 7.20
CA ALA A 182 10.92 -3.32 7.24
C ALA A 182 10.27 -2.00 6.83
N SER A 183 9.09 -2.10 6.24
CA SER A 183 8.23 -1.01 5.83
C SER A 183 7.20 -0.72 6.92
N ARG A 184 7.32 0.44 7.58
CA ARG A 184 6.26 0.93 8.48
C ARG A 184 4.90 1.12 7.77
N PRO A 185 4.80 1.76 6.58
CA PRO A 185 3.52 1.88 5.88
C PRO A 185 2.87 0.53 5.59
N LEU A 186 3.61 -0.44 5.05
CA LEU A 186 3.02 -1.75 4.73
C LEU A 186 2.57 -2.49 6.01
N ARG A 187 3.33 -2.41 7.11
CA ARG A 187 2.88 -2.99 8.40
C ARG A 187 1.59 -2.35 8.90
N LEU A 188 1.52 -1.02 8.87
CA LEU A 188 0.31 -0.30 9.30
C LEU A 188 -0.86 -0.59 8.36
N ALA A 189 -0.63 -0.66 7.05
CA ALA A 189 -1.65 -1.03 6.05
C ALA A 189 -2.17 -2.45 6.26
N GLY A 190 -1.28 -3.42 6.51
CA GLY A 190 -1.68 -4.79 6.81
C GLY A 190 -2.51 -4.87 8.09
N LEU A 191 -2.09 -4.17 9.16
CA LEU A 191 -2.86 -4.10 10.41
C LEU A 191 -4.22 -3.40 10.23
N ALA A 192 -4.27 -2.35 9.40
CA ALA A 192 -5.48 -1.63 9.04
C ALA A 192 -6.49 -2.48 8.27
N LEU A 193 -6.05 -3.60 7.67
CA LEU A 193 -6.93 -4.58 7.04
C LEU A 193 -7.31 -5.70 8.02
N VAL A 194 -6.34 -6.21 8.78
CA VAL A 194 -6.58 -7.32 9.73
C VAL A 194 -7.57 -6.92 10.83
N LEU A 195 -7.33 -5.80 11.55
CA LEU A 195 -8.14 -5.46 12.72
C LEU A 195 -9.62 -5.26 12.35
N PRO A 196 -9.96 -4.47 11.32
CA PRO A 196 -11.36 -4.32 10.94
C PRO A 196 -11.92 -5.56 10.27
N GLY A 197 -11.12 -6.29 9.49
CA GLY A 197 -11.55 -7.57 8.90
C GLY A 197 -11.97 -8.58 9.96
N THR A 198 -11.22 -8.67 11.06
CA THR A 198 -11.57 -9.48 12.22
C THR A 198 -12.85 -8.96 12.89
N ALA A 199 -12.98 -7.65 13.12
CA ALA A 199 -14.19 -7.07 13.70
C ALA A 199 -15.44 -7.35 12.85
N VAL A 200 -15.36 -7.18 11.52
CA VAL A 200 -16.43 -7.52 10.57
C VAL A 200 -16.75 -9.02 10.64
N GLY A 201 -15.73 -9.88 10.64
CA GLY A 201 -15.89 -11.33 10.77
C GLY A 201 -16.67 -11.73 12.02
N LEU A 202 -16.38 -11.08 13.16
CA LEU A 202 -17.02 -11.36 14.44
C LEU A 202 -18.42 -10.76 14.58
N LEU A 203 -18.66 -9.57 14.04
CA LEU A 203 -19.93 -8.82 14.22
C LEU A 203 -20.96 -9.05 13.11
N ALA A 204 -20.51 -9.32 11.89
CA ALA A 204 -21.34 -9.40 10.69
C ALA A 204 -21.12 -10.68 9.87
N GLY A 205 -20.19 -11.54 10.27
CA GLY A 205 -19.88 -12.81 9.62
C GLY A 205 -18.65 -12.78 8.70
N TRP A 206 -18.07 -13.95 8.47
CA TRP A 206 -16.76 -14.09 7.81
C TRP A 206 -16.75 -13.88 6.29
N GLY A 207 -17.91 -13.78 5.64
CA GLY A 207 -18.00 -13.60 4.18
C GLY A 207 -17.16 -12.41 3.67
N ALA A 208 -17.33 -11.24 4.27
CA ALA A 208 -16.53 -10.05 3.96
C ALA A 208 -15.23 -9.97 4.78
N GLY A 209 -15.24 -10.47 6.03
CA GLY A 209 -14.12 -10.35 6.96
C GLY A 209 -12.88 -11.16 6.55
N VAL A 210 -13.06 -12.36 5.97
CA VAL A 210 -11.94 -13.27 5.67
C VAL A 210 -10.99 -12.68 4.63
N GLY A 211 -11.52 -12.00 3.60
CA GLY A 211 -10.71 -11.38 2.56
C GLY A 211 -9.82 -10.26 3.09
N LEU A 212 -10.36 -9.43 4.00
CA LEU A 212 -9.61 -8.37 4.68
C LEU A 212 -8.51 -8.93 5.57
N VAL A 213 -8.81 -9.98 6.36
CA VAL A 213 -7.82 -10.61 7.23
C VAL A 213 -6.72 -11.26 6.41
N VAL A 214 -7.06 -12.09 5.42
CA VAL A 214 -6.08 -12.77 4.57
C VAL A 214 -5.23 -11.74 3.81
N GLY A 215 -5.85 -10.74 3.18
CA GLY A 215 -5.14 -9.67 2.49
C GLY A 215 -4.20 -8.89 3.41
N GLY A 216 -4.67 -8.54 4.61
CA GLY A 216 -3.86 -7.85 5.62
C GLY A 216 -2.67 -8.68 6.12
N LEU A 217 -2.88 -9.98 6.36
CA LEU A 217 -1.80 -10.91 6.72
C LEU A 217 -0.76 -11.04 5.61
N VAL A 218 -1.19 -11.12 4.34
CA VAL A 218 -0.28 -11.13 3.19
C VAL A 218 0.53 -9.83 3.14
N VAL A 219 -0.11 -8.66 3.27
CA VAL A 219 0.59 -7.37 3.29
C VAL A 219 1.62 -7.31 4.44
N CYS A 220 1.24 -7.77 5.63
CA CYS A 220 2.17 -7.90 6.77
C CYS A 220 3.33 -8.85 6.46
N ALA A 221 3.05 -10.01 5.85
CA ALA A 221 4.03 -11.03 5.50
C ALA A 221 5.05 -10.58 4.44
N PHE A 222 4.76 -9.53 3.67
CA PHE A 222 5.69 -8.92 2.71
C PHE A 222 6.21 -7.54 3.16
N SER A 223 5.92 -7.15 4.40
CA SER A 223 6.31 -5.84 4.92
C SER A 223 7.77 -5.76 5.39
N ALA A 224 8.51 -6.88 5.42
CA ALA A 224 9.91 -6.92 5.78
C ALA A 224 10.70 -7.90 4.91
N ALA A 225 12.00 -7.66 4.81
CA ALA A 225 12.95 -8.51 4.10
C ALA A 225 14.25 -8.59 4.89
N ARG A 226 14.90 -9.76 4.85
CA ARG A 226 16.27 -9.96 5.29
C ARG A 226 17.18 -9.87 4.07
N VAL A 227 18.18 -9.01 4.14
CA VAL A 227 19.23 -8.86 3.14
C VAL A 227 20.48 -9.51 3.68
N THR A 228 21.11 -10.37 2.88
CA THR A 228 22.35 -11.06 3.22
C THR A 228 23.33 -10.92 2.07
N VAL A 229 24.56 -10.53 2.38
CA VAL A 229 25.71 -10.53 1.47
C VAL A 229 26.71 -11.54 2.00
N ASP A 230 27.02 -12.54 1.20
CA ASP A 230 27.96 -13.61 1.52
C ASP A 230 28.68 -14.10 0.24
N ARG A 231 29.50 -15.13 0.36
CA ARG A 231 30.21 -15.78 -0.76
C ARG A 231 29.31 -16.24 -1.91
N HIS A 232 28.00 -16.30 -1.68
CA HIS A 232 27.00 -16.76 -2.62
C HIS A 232 26.36 -15.61 -3.41
N GLY A 233 26.62 -14.36 -3.02
CA GLY A 233 26.11 -13.15 -3.66
C GLY A 233 25.19 -12.33 -2.75
N LEU A 234 24.31 -11.55 -3.37
CA LEU A 234 23.29 -10.77 -2.66
C LEU A 234 21.99 -11.57 -2.59
N THR A 235 21.54 -11.91 -1.39
CA THR A 235 20.28 -12.62 -1.16
C THR A 235 19.30 -11.74 -0.40
N THR A 236 18.06 -11.69 -0.88
CA THR A 236 16.92 -11.09 -0.17
C THR A 236 15.87 -12.16 0.08
N SER A 237 15.40 -12.28 1.32
CA SER A 237 14.39 -13.28 1.71
C SER A 237 13.39 -12.71 2.70
N LEU A 238 12.29 -13.40 2.93
CA LEU A 238 11.43 -13.07 4.06
C LEU A 238 12.16 -13.38 5.39
N PRO A 239 12.00 -12.56 6.44
CA PRO A 239 12.66 -12.81 7.72
C PRO A 239 12.11 -14.03 8.48
N TRP A 240 10.86 -14.40 8.20
CA TRP A 240 10.10 -15.46 8.89
C TRP A 240 9.83 -16.69 8.03
N LEU A 241 10.17 -16.67 6.74
CA LEU A 241 9.92 -17.77 5.82
C LEU A 241 11.20 -18.09 5.01
N PRO A 242 11.48 -19.37 4.73
CA PRO A 242 12.64 -19.76 3.92
C PRO A 242 12.49 -19.41 2.43
N ARG A 243 11.25 -19.24 1.95
CA ARG A 243 10.88 -18.80 0.60
C ARG A 243 9.67 -17.86 0.66
N PRO A 244 9.50 -16.92 -0.29
CA PRO A 244 10.37 -16.63 -1.43
C PRO A 244 11.72 -16.04 -1.04
N ARG A 245 12.74 -16.34 -1.85
CA ARG A 245 14.08 -15.73 -1.77
C ARG A 245 14.52 -15.33 -3.17
N LEU A 246 15.11 -14.16 -3.31
CA LEU A 246 15.71 -13.66 -4.52
C LEU A 246 17.22 -13.59 -4.29
N ARG A 247 18.00 -14.15 -5.21
CA ARG A 247 19.46 -14.19 -5.12
C ARG A 247 20.09 -13.69 -6.40
N ILE A 248 21.01 -12.74 -6.27
CA ILE A 248 21.88 -12.26 -7.34
C ILE A 248 23.27 -12.83 -7.07
N PRO A 249 23.72 -13.81 -7.88
CA PRO A 249 25.04 -14.43 -7.69
C PRO A 249 26.18 -13.48 -8.10
N LEU A 250 27.38 -13.71 -7.55
CA LEU A 250 28.53 -12.81 -7.68
C LEU A 250 29.01 -12.64 -9.14
N ASP A 251 28.90 -13.68 -9.97
CA ASP A 251 29.25 -13.69 -11.40
C ASP A 251 28.42 -12.70 -12.23
N ARG A 252 27.22 -12.35 -11.76
CA ARG A 252 26.35 -11.37 -12.41
C ARG A 252 26.62 -9.94 -11.97
N ILE A 253 27.46 -9.72 -10.96
CA ILE A 253 27.69 -8.40 -10.36
C ILE A 253 29.00 -7.84 -10.91
N GLU A 254 28.90 -6.72 -11.61
CA GLU A 254 30.05 -5.99 -12.14
C GLU A 254 30.68 -5.12 -11.04
N THR A 255 29.86 -4.25 -10.42
CA THR A 255 30.27 -3.36 -9.32
C THR A 255 29.14 -3.22 -8.31
N ALA A 256 29.47 -2.95 -7.05
CA ALA A 256 28.48 -2.62 -6.02
C ALA A 256 28.80 -1.29 -5.36
N THR A 257 27.78 -0.43 -5.24
CA THR A 257 27.86 0.89 -4.60
C THR A 257 26.69 1.11 -3.65
N SER A 258 26.72 2.19 -2.87
CA SER A 258 25.58 2.62 -2.06
C SER A 258 25.14 4.03 -2.41
N ARG A 259 23.83 4.24 -2.50
CA ARG A 259 23.24 5.57 -2.64
C ARG A 259 21.85 5.62 -2.00
N PRO A 260 21.36 6.80 -1.62
CA PRO A 260 19.97 6.94 -1.22
C PRO A 260 19.04 6.69 -2.41
N VAL A 261 17.94 6.00 -2.14
CA VAL A 261 16.90 5.61 -3.10
C VAL A 261 15.54 5.95 -2.52
N ASP A 262 14.66 6.50 -3.35
CA ASP A 262 13.25 6.69 -3.07
C ASP A 262 12.39 5.69 -3.88
N PRO A 263 11.59 4.82 -3.22
CA PRO A 263 10.78 3.81 -3.89
C PRO A 263 9.88 4.38 -4.99
N LEU A 264 9.26 5.55 -4.76
CA LEU A 264 8.34 6.13 -5.73
C LEU A 264 9.08 6.83 -6.87
N ALA A 265 10.16 7.55 -6.57
CA ALA A 265 10.95 8.27 -7.58
C ALA A 265 11.68 7.31 -8.52
N ASP A 266 12.35 6.31 -7.94
CA ASP A 266 13.35 5.52 -8.64
C ASP A 266 12.76 4.23 -9.23
N LEU A 267 11.70 3.69 -8.61
CA LEU A 267 11.12 2.38 -8.95
C LEU A 267 9.59 2.41 -9.13
N GLY A 268 8.94 3.55 -8.94
CA GLY A 268 7.48 3.69 -9.07
C GLY A 268 6.66 3.01 -7.96
N GLY A 269 7.26 2.60 -6.84
CA GLY A 269 6.54 1.99 -5.72
C GLY A 269 7.39 1.18 -4.75
N TRP A 270 6.74 0.67 -3.70
CA TRP A 270 7.36 -0.23 -2.72
C TRP A 270 7.25 -1.70 -3.12
N GLY A 271 8.17 -2.51 -2.60
CA GLY A 271 8.25 -3.94 -2.84
C GLY A 271 9.23 -4.26 -3.96
N TYR A 272 9.08 -5.43 -4.55
CA TYR A 272 9.87 -5.82 -5.72
C TYR A 272 9.32 -5.12 -6.97
N ARG A 273 10.19 -4.44 -7.70
CA ARG A 273 9.86 -3.68 -8.90
C ARG A 273 10.87 -3.93 -10.00
N VAL A 274 10.38 -3.90 -11.23
CA VAL A 274 11.19 -3.98 -12.45
C VAL A 274 10.78 -2.80 -13.32
N VAL A 275 11.73 -1.92 -13.59
CA VAL A 275 11.58 -0.76 -14.47
C VAL A 275 12.67 -0.85 -15.56
N PRO A 276 12.54 -0.13 -16.69
CA PRO A 276 13.58 -0.16 -17.72
C PRO A 276 14.97 0.13 -17.15
N GLY A 277 15.89 -0.83 -17.30
CA GLY A 277 17.28 -0.72 -16.82
C GLY A 277 17.50 -0.95 -15.32
N ARG A 278 16.46 -1.12 -14.49
CA ARG A 278 16.62 -1.35 -13.04
C ARG A 278 15.60 -2.33 -12.48
N SER A 279 16.02 -3.17 -11.54
CA SER A 279 15.11 -3.92 -10.69
C SER A 279 15.51 -3.73 -9.23
N GLY A 280 14.60 -3.99 -8.31
CA GLY A 280 14.95 -3.80 -6.91
C GLY A 280 13.85 -4.15 -5.93
N LEU A 281 14.26 -4.37 -4.69
CA LEU A 281 13.39 -4.56 -3.54
C LEU A 281 13.52 -3.35 -2.61
N VAL A 282 12.53 -2.46 -2.64
CA VAL A 282 12.55 -1.25 -1.82
C VAL A 282 11.35 -1.21 -0.89
N LEU A 283 11.61 -1.32 0.41
CA LEU A 283 10.56 -1.35 1.44
C LEU A 283 10.42 0.00 2.16
N ARG A 284 11.41 0.88 2.09
CA ARG A 284 11.39 2.27 2.61
C ARG A 284 12.39 3.12 1.86
N SER A 285 12.22 4.44 1.84
CA SER A 285 13.25 5.36 1.33
C SER A 285 14.48 5.37 2.25
N GLY A 286 15.66 5.58 1.66
CA GLY A 286 16.93 5.69 2.38
C GLY A 286 18.08 5.04 1.62
N GLU A 287 19.19 4.83 2.32
CA GLU A 287 20.38 4.17 1.76
C GLU A 287 20.04 2.78 1.19
N ALA A 288 20.62 2.50 0.02
CA ALA A 288 20.42 1.26 -0.72
C ALA A 288 21.73 0.72 -1.26
N VAL A 289 21.85 -0.61 -1.30
CA VAL A 289 22.87 -1.30 -2.09
C VAL A 289 22.43 -1.25 -3.55
N VAL A 290 23.30 -0.77 -4.41
CA VAL A 290 23.11 -0.71 -5.87
C VAL A 290 24.18 -1.58 -6.51
N ALA A 291 23.77 -2.76 -6.96
CA ALA A 291 24.62 -3.69 -7.69
C ALA A 291 24.40 -3.47 -9.19
N ARG A 292 25.45 -3.02 -9.89
CA ARG A 292 25.45 -3.01 -11.35
C ARG A 292 25.68 -4.42 -11.85
N LEU A 293 24.78 -4.89 -12.69
CA LEU A 293 24.84 -6.22 -13.27
C LEU A 293 25.66 -6.21 -14.56
N THR A 294 26.26 -7.34 -14.91
CA THR A 294 27.03 -7.51 -16.16
C THR A 294 26.21 -7.27 -17.43
N THR A 295 24.88 -7.32 -17.33
CA THR A 295 23.93 -6.96 -18.40
C THR A 295 23.75 -5.45 -18.58
N GLY A 296 24.39 -4.61 -17.75
CA GLY A 296 24.26 -3.15 -17.72
C GLY A 296 23.06 -2.62 -16.93
N SER A 297 22.20 -3.50 -16.39
CA SER A 297 21.09 -3.12 -15.52
C SER A 297 21.51 -3.02 -14.05
N GLU A 298 20.75 -2.31 -13.22
CA GLU A 298 21.02 -2.20 -11.79
C GLU A 298 20.03 -3.03 -10.96
N PHE A 299 20.53 -3.70 -9.92
CA PHE A 299 19.72 -4.26 -8.85
C PHE A 299 19.85 -3.43 -7.58
N VAL A 300 18.71 -2.97 -7.05
CA VAL A 300 18.66 -2.02 -5.93
C VAL A 300 17.95 -2.65 -4.72
N VAL A 301 18.55 -2.56 -3.54
CA VAL A 301 17.90 -2.97 -2.29
C VAL A 301 18.15 -1.95 -1.18
N THR A 302 17.10 -1.32 -0.67
CA THR A 302 17.20 -0.45 0.51
C THR A 302 17.46 -1.26 1.75
N VAL A 303 18.42 -0.85 2.58
CA VAL A 303 18.74 -1.49 3.86
C VAL A 303 19.62 -0.52 4.66
N ASP A 304 19.55 -0.54 6.00
CA ASP A 304 20.55 0.25 6.74
C ASP A 304 21.94 -0.32 6.52
N ASP A 305 22.97 0.50 6.73
CA ASP A 305 24.36 0.07 6.58
C ASP A 305 24.66 -0.48 5.16
N ALA A 306 23.96 0.09 4.16
CA ALA A 306 24.12 -0.28 2.76
C ALA A 306 25.53 -0.05 2.23
N ALA A 307 26.27 0.94 2.76
CA ALA A 307 27.65 1.21 2.37
C ALA A 307 28.57 0.02 2.70
N THR A 308 28.46 -0.52 3.92
CA THR A 308 29.23 -1.72 4.34
C THR A 308 28.83 -2.94 3.53
N ALA A 309 27.53 -3.15 3.32
CA ALA A 309 27.03 -4.25 2.50
C ALA A 309 27.51 -4.17 1.05
N ALA A 310 27.52 -2.96 0.45
CA ALA A 310 28.00 -2.72 -0.90
C ALA A 310 29.52 -2.93 -1.00
N ALA A 311 30.30 -2.41 -0.04
CA ALA A 311 31.74 -2.62 0.00
C ALA A 311 32.12 -4.11 0.08
N LEU A 312 31.42 -4.87 0.94
CA LEU A 312 31.61 -6.32 1.03
C LEU A 312 31.22 -7.02 -0.28
N LEU A 313 30.09 -6.64 -0.88
CA LEU A 313 29.61 -7.25 -2.12
C LEU A 313 30.58 -7.00 -3.29
N ASP A 314 31.12 -5.78 -3.39
CA ASP A 314 32.10 -5.40 -4.41
C ASP A 314 33.41 -6.19 -4.25
N ALA A 315 33.91 -6.30 -3.00
CA ALA A 315 35.11 -7.09 -2.70
C ALA A 315 34.93 -8.58 -3.02
N LEU A 316 33.77 -9.16 -2.69
CA LEU A 316 33.45 -10.56 -3.00
C LEU A 316 33.31 -10.79 -4.51
N ALA A 317 32.68 -9.86 -5.24
CA ALA A 317 32.55 -9.94 -6.69
C ALA A 317 33.91 -9.83 -7.40
N ALA A 318 34.78 -8.94 -6.93
CA ALA A 318 36.16 -8.82 -7.43
C ALA A 318 36.94 -10.13 -7.21
N ARG A 319 36.88 -10.70 -6.00
CA ARG A 319 37.56 -11.96 -5.67
C ARG A 319 37.04 -13.15 -6.48
N ALA A 320 35.73 -13.22 -6.73
CA ALA A 320 35.14 -14.28 -7.55
C ALA A 320 35.63 -14.22 -9.01
N ARG A 321 35.92 -13.03 -9.53
CA ARG A 321 36.51 -12.86 -10.87
C ARG A 321 37.98 -13.27 -10.91
N THR A 322 38.76 -12.93 -9.89
CA THR A 322 40.20 -13.25 -9.86
C THR A 322 40.48 -14.72 -9.52
N GLY A 323 39.63 -15.38 -8.72
CA GLY A 323 39.78 -16.79 -8.37
C GLY A 323 39.14 -17.78 -9.35
N GLY A 324 38.45 -17.30 -10.38
CA GLY A 324 37.89 -18.09 -11.47
C GLY A 324 38.70 -18.03 -12.77
N ALA A 325 39.82 -17.30 -12.78
CA ALA A 325 40.82 -17.26 -13.83
C ALA A 325 41.99 -18.16 -13.46
#